data_AF-A0A7X8F923-F1
#
_entry.id   AF-A0A7X8F923-F1
#
_cell.length_a   1.000
_cell.length_b   1.000
_cell.length_c   1.000
_cell.angle_alpha   90.00
_cell.angle_beta   90.00
_cell.angle_gamma   90.00
#
_symmetry.space_group_name_H-M   'P 1'
#
loop_
_entity.id
_entity.type
_entity.pdbx_description
1 polymer ?
#
loop_
_entity_poly.entity_id
_entity_poly.type
_entity_poly.pdbx_seq_one_letter_code
_entity_poly.pdbx_strand_id
1 'polypeptide(L)'
;VAKRAAEYDTRMIVPAYDYIVLPVVQEIVRDAHYAVGRPDSYDKNNIFFLTNSQFAYVAGVNGIMVREKMATNFFLGYFSAEALLMTETGNTVGAVQIAGSDATTQIPFFITTCDYTLIGEELYAAGAYLNREPMLLGTLKSQDYLKIIIVFMILVGSVLSTLQIMTLLNILPTK
;
A
#
# COMPACT_ATOMS: atom_id res chain seq x y z
N VAL A 1 6.41 -9.53 8.88
CA VAL A 1 5.67 -9.12 10.10
C VAL A 1 5.57 -10.25 11.11
N ALA A 2 4.99 -11.41 10.78
CA ALA A 2 4.83 -12.55 11.70
C ALA A 2 6.09 -12.92 12.50
N LYS A 3 7.25 -13.00 11.84
CA LYS A 3 8.55 -13.27 12.49
C LYS A 3 8.89 -12.24 13.58
N ARG A 4 8.71 -10.94 13.27
CA ARG A 4 8.96 -9.85 14.24
C ARG A 4 7.94 -9.88 15.37
N ALA A 5 6.67 -10.14 15.08
CA ALA A 5 5.64 -10.29 16.12
C ALA A 5 6.02 -11.39 17.11
N ALA A 6 6.49 -12.55 16.63
CA ALA A 6 6.98 -13.63 17.46
C ALA A 6 8.25 -13.25 18.26
N GLU A 7 9.22 -12.58 17.64
CA GLU A 7 10.44 -12.10 18.33
C GLU A 7 10.13 -11.16 19.51
N TYR A 8 9.12 -10.30 19.36
CA TYR A 8 8.70 -9.31 20.36
C TYR A 8 7.52 -9.76 21.23
N ASP A 9 7.13 -11.03 21.17
CA ASP A 9 6.00 -11.59 21.94
C ASP A 9 4.69 -10.79 21.76
N THR A 10 4.49 -10.25 20.56
CA THR A 10 3.32 -9.44 20.20
C THR A 10 2.22 -10.32 19.60
N ARG A 11 1.04 -10.28 20.21
CA ARG A 11 -0.15 -10.97 19.69
C ARG A 11 -0.49 -10.44 18.30
N MET A 12 -0.59 -11.35 17.33
CA MET A 12 -0.93 -11.03 15.94
C MET A 12 -2.29 -11.64 15.59
N ILE A 13 -3.23 -10.79 15.17
CA ILE A 13 -4.57 -11.17 14.74
C ILE A 13 -4.64 -11.03 13.22
N VAL A 14 -5.06 -12.08 12.52
CA VAL A 14 -5.12 -12.15 11.06
C VAL A 14 -6.53 -12.58 10.64
N PRO A 15 -7.45 -11.62 10.43
CA PRO A 15 -8.75 -11.91 9.84
C PRO A 15 -8.58 -12.14 8.34
N ALA A 16 -8.78 -13.38 7.88
CA ALA A 16 -8.67 -13.73 6.46
C ALA A 16 -9.99 -13.45 5.73
N TYR A 17 -9.90 -12.80 4.56
CA TYR A 17 -11.02 -12.57 3.65
C TYR A 17 -11.41 -13.81 2.85
N ASP A 18 -10.42 -14.64 2.49
CA ASP A 18 -10.63 -15.85 1.68
C ASP A 18 -10.37 -17.11 2.52
N TYR A 19 -11.35 -18.01 2.52
CA TYR A 19 -11.27 -19.29 3.22
C TYR A 19 -10.22 -20.22 2.60
N ILE A 20 -10.01 -20.15 1.28
CA ILE A 20 -9.05 -20.99 0.56
C ILE A 20 -7.62 -20.65 0.98
N VAL A 21 -7.34 -19.38 1.27
CA VAL A 21 -6.01 -18.88 1.64
C VAL A 21 -5.70 -19.12 3.13
N LEU A 22 -6.73 -19.35 3.96
CA LEU A 22 -6.58 -19.50 5.41
C LEU A 22 -5.54 -20.57 5.83
N PRO A 23 -5.54 -21.81 5.29
CA PRO A 23 -4.57 -22.82 5.69
C PRO A 23 -3.13 -22.40 5.39
N VAL A 24 -2.92 -21.74 4.25
CA VAL A 24 -1.59 -21.24 3.82
C VAL A 24 -1.12 -20.14 4.77
N VAL A 25 -2.00 -19.21 5.16
CA VAL A 25 -1.67 -18.17 6.14
C VAL A 25 -1.34 -18.77 7.49
N GLN A 26 -2.11 -19.76 7.95
CA GLN A 26 -1.83 -20.46 9.22
C GLN A 26 -0.47 -21.16 9.20
N GLU A 27 -0.08 -21.77 8.07
CA GLU A 27 1.22 -22.41 7.90
C GLU A 27 2.35 -21.38 7.89
N ILE A 28 2.26 -20.33 7.07
CA ILE A 28 3.27 -19.25 7.01
C ILE A 28 3.50 -18.62 8.38
N VAL A 29 2.42 -18.34 9.12
CA VAL A 29 2.53 -17.74 10.45
C VAL A 29 3.15 -18.73 11.44
N ARG A 30 2.75 -20.00 11.42
CA ARG A 30 3.34 -21.05 12.27
C ARG A 30 4.84 -21.15 12.01
N ASP A 31 5.24 -21.30 10.75
CA ASP A 31 6.65 -21.43 10.38
C ASP A 31 7.47 -20.21 10.80
N ALA A 32 6.90 -19.01 10.71
CA ALA A 32 7.56 -17.80 11.19
C ALA A 32 7.82 -17.81 12.71
N HIS A 33 6.92 -18.40 13.52
CA HIS A 33 7.11 -18.54 14.97
C HIS A 33 8.11 -19.66 15.30
N TYR A 34 8.08 -20.76 14.56
CA TYR A 34 9.05 -21.86 14.69
C TYR A 34 10.47 -21.41 14.33
N ALA A 35 10.62 -20.62 13.26
CA ALA A 35 11.92 -20.13 12.79
C ALA A 35 12.65 -19.22 13.79
N VAL A 36 11.94 -18.64 14.76
CA VAL A 36 12.53 -17.82 15.84
C VAL A 36 12.61 -18.58 17.17
N GLY A 37 12.28 -19.87 17.17
CA GLY A 37 12.36 -20.73 18.35
C GLY A 37 11.25 -20.50 19.37
N ARG A 38 10.12 -19.89 18.99
CA ARG A 38 8.96 -19.63 19.87
C ARG A 38 7.66 -20.27 19.36
N PRO A 39 7.63 -21.61 19.17
CA PRO A 39 6.42 -22.29 18.69
C PRO A 39 5.24 -22.18 19.68
N ASP A 40 5.52 -21.95 20.96
CA ASP A 40 4.55 -21.73 22.03
C ASP A 40 3.76 -20.43 21.90
N SER A 41 4.34 -19.41 21.25
CA SER A 41 3.67 -18.13 20.99
C SER A 41 2.68 -18.17 19.83
N TYR A 42 2.66 -19.24 19.04
CA TYR A 42 1.71 -19.41 17.94
C TYR A 42 0.31 -19.78 18.45
N ASP A 43 -0.68 -18.95 18.15
CA ASP A 43 -2.09 -19.20 18.44
C ASP A 43 -2.91 -19.27 17.14
N LYS A 44 -3.40 -20.47 16.83
CA LYS A 44 -4.25 -20.73 15.66
C LYS A 44 -5.56 -19.94 15.71
N ASN A 45 -6.10 -19.64 16.89
CA ASN A 45 -7.38 -18.94 17.03
C ASN A 45 -7.29 -17.46 16.64
N ASN A 46 -6.09 -16.88 16.60
CA ASN A 46 -5.90 -15.52 16.12
C ASN A 46 -5.83 -15.43 14.58
N ILE A 47 -5.86 -16.56 13.87
CA ILE A 47 -5.82 -16.62 12.40
C ILE A 47 -7.07 -17.35 11.93
N PHE A 48 -8.08 -16.58 11.56
CA PHE A 48 -9.42 -17.11 11.29
C PHE A 48 -10.02 -16.49 10.04
N PHE A 49 -10.91 -17.24 9.40
CA PHE A 49 -11.75 -16.72 8.33
C PHE A 49 -12.82 -15.80 8.92
N LEU A 50 -12.90 -14.58 8.39
CA LEU A 50 -13.91 -13.62 8.83
C LEU A 50 -15.15 -13.70 7.95
N THR A 51 -15.01 -13.40 6.66
CA THR A 51 -16.05 -13.49 5.63
C THR A 51 -15.46 -13.12 4.27
N ASN A 52 -16.09 -13.56 3.19
CA ASN A 52 -15.75 -13.21 1.81
C ASN A 52 -16.68 -12.13 1.21
N SER A 53 -17.54 -11.52 2.04
CA SER A 53 -18.39 -10.40 1.65
C SER A 53 -17.72 -9.09 2.03
N GLN A 54 -17.47 -8.23 1.05
CA GLN A 54 -16.76 -6.95 1.16
C GLN A 54 -17.16 -6.16 2.43
N PHE A 55 -18.40 -5.68 2.51
CA PHE A 55 -18.84 -4.85 3.64
C PHE A 55 -18.94 -5.61 4.97
N ALA A 56 -19.20 -6.92 4.95
CA ALA A 56 -19.17 -7.72 6.16
C ALA A 56 -17.75 -7.86 6.71
N TYR A 57 -16.75 -7.95 5.82
CA TYR A 57 -15.34 -7.99 6.19
C TYR A 57 -14.92 -6.67 6.82
N VAL A 58 -15.27 -5.54 6.21
CA VAL A 58 -15.06 -4.20 6.78
C VAL A 58 -15.67 -4.08 8.17
N ALA A 59 -16.93 -4.45 8.34
CA ALA A 59 -17.60 -4.37 9.64
C ALA A 59 -16.89 -5.21 10.72
N GLY A 60 -16.43 -6.41 10.35
CA GLY A 60 -15.68 -7.27 11.26
C GLY A 60 -14.30 -6.71 11.62
N VAL A 61 -13.54 -6.21 10.64
CA VAL A 61 -12.23 -5.58 10.87
C VAL A 61 -12.38 -4.30 11.69
N ASN A 62 -13.34 -3.44 11.38
CA ASN A 62 -13.66 -2.24 12.16
C ASN A 62 -13.98 -2.60 13.62
N GLY A 63 -14.77 -3.65 13.84
CA GLY A 63 -15.03 -4.17 15.18
C GLY A 63 -13.77 -4.62 15.91
N ILE A 64 -12.81 -5.24 15.20
CA ILE A 64 -11.51 -5.62 15.77
C ILE A 64 -10.72 -4.35 16.13
N MET A 65 -10.63 -3.37 15.24
CA MET A 65 -9.90 -2.11 15.45
C MET A 65 -10.40 -1.38 16.71
N VAL A 66 -11.71 -1.32 16.91
CA VAL A 66 -12.32 -0.69 18.09
C VAL A 66 -12.05 -1.48 19.37
N ARG A 67 -12.22 -2.82 19.34
CA ARG A 67 -12.02 -3.66 20.53
C ARG A 67 -10.56 -3.72 20.99
N GLU A 68 -9.65 -3.86 20.04
CA GLU A 68 -8.22 -3.97 20.30
C GLU A 68 -7.55 -2.58 20.47
N LYS A 69 -8.33 -1.49 20.39
CA LYS A 69 -7.88 -0.10 20.56
C LYS A 69 -6.63 0.20 19.73
N MET A 70 -6.76 -0.03 18.43
CA MET A 70 -5.67 0.13 17.49
C MET A 70 -5.09 1.56 17.53
N ALA A 71 -3.76 1.67 17.60
CA ALA A 71 -3.05 2.94 17.71
C ALA A 71 -2.55 3.48 16.36
N THR A 72 -2.31 2.60 15.38
CA THR A 72 -1.82 2.98 14.06
C THR A 72 -2.32 2.04 12.98
N ASN A 73 -2.77 2.59 11.87
CA ASN A 73 -3.17 1.87 10.66
C ASN A 73 -2.18 2.07 9.52
N PHE A 74 -1.94 0.99 8.77
CA PHE A 74 -1.26 1.02 7.48
C PHE A 74 -2.20 0.45 6.40
N PHE A 75 -2.76 1.31 5.56
CA PHE A 75 -3.62 0.91 4.44
C PHE A 75 -2.85 0.97 3.13
N LEU A 76 -2.31 -0.16 2.67
CA LEU A 76 -1.50 -0.21 1.46
C LEU A 76 -2.16 -1.10 0.41
N GLY A 77 -2.52 -0.53 -0.74
CA GLY A 77 -3.09 -1.26 -1.87
C GLY A 77 -4.51 -0.81 -2.25
N TYR A 78 -5.37 -1.79 -2.56
CA TYR A 78 -6.69 -1.55 -3.11
C TYR A 78 -7.82 -2.00 -2.17
N PHE A 79 -8.64 -1.04 -1.74
CA PHE A 79 -9.74 -1.20 -0.78
C PHE A 79 -11.09 -0.71 -1.34
N SER A 80 -11.13 -0.11 -2.54
CA SER A 80 -12.39 0.38 -3.14
C SER A 80 -13.16 1.30 -2.17
N ALA A 81 -14.48 1.12 -2.03
CA ALA A 81 -15.32 1.85 -1.08
C ALA A 81 -15.04 1.52 0.40
N GLU A 82 -14.34 0.43 0.70
CA GLU A 82 -13.97 0.03 2.07
C GLU A 82 -13.00 1.01 2.69
N ALA A 83 -12.14 1.64 1.86
CA ALA A 83 -11.14 2.62 2.27
C ALA A 83 -11.74 3.63 3.24
N LEU A 84 -12.83 4.30 2.85
CA LEU A 84 -13.47 5.34 3.65
C LEU A 84 -14.04 4.82 4.98
N LEU A 85 -14.66 3.64 4.96
CA LEU A 85 -15.30 3.07 6.16
C LEU A 85 -14.26 2.62 7.19
N MET A 86 -13.15 2.05 6.73
CA MET A 86 -12.08 1.59 7.60
C MET A 86 -11.29 2.76 8.19
N THR A 87 -11.00 3.77 7.38
CA THR A 87 -10.24 4.93 7.83
C THR A 87 -11.05 5.83 8.76
N GLU A 88 -12.35 6.00 8.54
CA GLU A 88 -13.20 6.75 9.46
C GLU A 88 -13.30 6.07 10.84
N THR A 89 -13.28 4.73 10.86
CA THR A 89 -13.20 3.96 12.10
C THR A 89 -11.87 4.21 12.80
N GLY A 90 -10.75 4.21 12.07
CA GLY A 90 -9.45 4.53 12.66
C GLY A 90 -9.39 5.95 13.25
N ASN A 91 -9.99 6.92 12.56
CA ASN A 91 -10.10 8.29 13.04
C ASN A 91 -10.94 8.38 14.32
N THR A 92 -12.06 7.63 14.38
CA THR A 92 -12.92 7.56 15.59
C THR A 92 -12.18 6.98 16.80
N VAL A 93 -11.26 6.04 16.58
CA VAL A 93 -10.42 5.44 17.65
C VAL A 93 -9.25 6.36 18.03
N GLY A 94 -8.94 7.39 17.22
CA GLY A 94 -7.82 8.30 17.43
C GLY A 94 -6.47 7.72 16.99
N ALA A 95 -6.48 6.80 16.03
CA ALA A 95 -5.29 6.16 15.51
C ALA A 95 -4.57 7.02 14.46
N VAL A 96 -3.24 6.95 14.42
CA VAL A 96 -2.45 7.48 13.32
C VAL A 96 -2.66 6.62 12.07
N GLN A 97 -2.94 7.22 10.93
CA GLN A 97 -3.27 6.48 9.71
C GLN A 97 -2.32 6.85 8.57
N ILE A 98 -1.62 5.84 8.07
CA ILE A 98 -0.76 5.93 6.90
C ILE A 98 -1.38 5.08 5.81
N ALA A 99 -1.70 5.69 4.67
CA ALA A 99 -2.30 5.02 3.54
C ALA A 99 -1.43 5.14 2.29
N GLY A 100 -1.66 4.26 1.32
CA GLY A 100 -0.97 4.28 0.05
C GLY A 100 -1.73 3.49 -1.01
N SER A 101 -1.96 4.11 -2.16
CA SER A 101 -2.68 3.48 -3.26
C SER A 101 -2.34 4.09 -4.62
N ASP A 102 -2.47 3.29 -5.67
CA ASP A 102 -2.37 3.69 -7.07
C ASP A 102 -3.74 3.90 -7.75
N ALA A 103 -4.84 3.56 -7.08
CA ALA A 103 -6.17 3.73 -7.68
C ALA A 103 -6.74 5.13 -7.46
N THR A 104 -6.94 5.84 -8.56
CA THR A 104 -7.47 7.21 -8.60
C THR A 104 -8.84 7.37 -7.95
N THR A 105 -9.65 6.31 -7.90
CA THR A 105 -10.99 6.31 -7.32
C THR A 105 -11.01 6.24 -5.80
N GLN A 106 -9.96 5.74 -5.14
CA GLN A 106 -9.91 5.60 -3.67
C GLN A 106 -8.95 6.57 -2.99
N ILE A 107 -7.94 7.07 -3.72
CA ILE A 107 -6.99 8.07 -3.20
C ILE A 107 -7.70 9.25 -2.51
N PRO A 108 -8.81 9.81 -3.05
CA PRO A 108 -9.53 10.88 -2.37
C PRO A 108 -9.99 10.51 -0.95
N PHE A 109 -10.44 9.27 -0.73
CA PHE A 109 -10.86 8.82 0.60
C PHE A 109 -9.68 8.81 1.58
N PHE A 110 -8.52 8.30 1.15
CA PHE A 110 -7.32 8.31 1.97
C PHE A 110 -6.82 9.71 2.28
N ILE A 111 -6.79 10.61 1.28
CA ILE A 111 -6.39 12.01 1.48
C ILE A 111 -7.27 12.70 2.52
N THR A 112 -8.58 12.43 2.55
CA THR A 112 -9.50 13.11 3.46
C THR A 112 -9.55 12.52 4.87
N THR A 113 -9.11 11.27 5.06
CA THR A 113 -9.30 10.53 6.33
C THR A 113 -8.04 10.00 6.97
N CYS A 114 -6.89 10.07 6.29
CA CYS A 114 -5.60 9.61 6.80
C CYS A 114 -4.62 10.77 7.02
N ASP A 115 -3.70 10.61 7.98
CA ASP A 115 -2.66 11.61 8.27
C ASP A 115 -1.64 11.73 7.14
N TYR A 116 -1.26 10.58 6.54
CA TYR A 116 -0.31 10.51 5.44
C TYR A 116 -0.85 9.59 4.34
N THR A 117 -0.80 10.06 3.10
CA THR A 117 -1.25 9.29 1.93
C THR A 117 -0.18 9.28 0.86
N LEU A 118 0.31 8.09 0.51
CA LEU A 118 1.17 7.85 -0.64
C LEU A 118 0.31 7.74 -1.90
N ILE A 119 0.66 8.49 -2.93
CA ILE A 119 -0.14 8.59 -4.15
C ILE A 119 0.59 7.92 -5.32
N GLY A 120 -0.05 6.95 -5.96
CA GLY A 120 0.45 6.37 -7.21
C GLY A 120 1.83 5.73 -7.04
N GLU A 121 2.81 6.28 -7.73
CA GLU A 121 4.18 5.75 -7.75
C GLU A 121 4.89 5.81 -6.39
N GLU A 122 4.46 6.69 -5.50
CA GLU A 122 5.00 6.80 -4.14
C GLU A 122 4.83 5.50 -3.34
N LEU A 123 3.73 4.78 -3.56
CA LEU A 123 3.47 3.48 -2.92
C LEU A 123 4.57 2.46 -3.27
N TYR A 124 4.99 2.43 -4.53
CA TYR A 124 6.02 1.50 -5.03
C TYR A 124 7.43 1.97 -4.70
N ALA A 125 7.64 3.29 -4.68
CA ALA A 125 8.92 3.90 -4.35
C ALA A 125 9.25 3.84 -2.84
N ALA A 126 8.24 3.77 -1.97
CA ALA A 126 8.41 3.85 -0.52
C ALA A 126 9.44 2.84 0.03
N GLY A 127 9.38 1.58 -0.41
CA GLY A 127 10.31 0.54 0.02
C GLY A 127 11.76 0.84 -0.39
N ALA A 128 11.96 1.36 -1.60
CA ALA A 128 13.28 1.74 -2.10
C ALA A 128 13.86 2.94 -1.32
N TYR A 129 13.03 3.92 -0.98
CA TYR A 129 13.44 5.08 -0.18
C TYR A 129 13.78 4.71 1.27
N LEU A 130 13.04 3.78 1.88
CA LEU A 130 13.28 3.32 3.25
C LEU A 130 14.56 2.47 3.36
N ASN A 131 14.73 1.50 2.47
CA ASN A 131 15.90 0.60 2.49
C ASN A 131 17.16 1.24 1.88
N ARG A 132 17.01 2.34 1.13
CA ARG A 132 18.08 3.05 0.41
C ARG A 132 18.93 2.13 -0.45
N GLU A 133 18.30 1.13 -1.06
CA GLU A 133 18.99 0.18 -1.92
C GLU A 133 19.46 0.88 -3.22
N PRO A 134 20.77 0.91 -3.52
CA PRO A 134 21.30 1.73 -4.60
C PRO A 134 20.70 1.40 -5.98
N MET A 135 20.42 0.11 -6.23
CA MET A 135 19.86 -0.36 -7.50
C MET A 135 18.42 0.14 -7.71
N LEU A 136 17.57 -0.02 -6.69
CA LEU A 136 16.18 0.42 -6.76
C LEU A 136 16.10 1.95 -6.83
N LEU A 137 16.90 2.65 -6.04
CA LEU A 137 16.95 4.11 -6.03
C LEU A 137 17.49 4.68 -7.35
N GLY A 138 18.49 4.02 -7.96
CA GLY A 138 19.04 4.39 -9.26
C GLY A 138 18.02 4.26 -10.38
N THR A 139 17.24 3.17 -10.37
CA THR A 139 16.14 2.95 -11.32
C THR A 139 15.09 4.05 -11.22
N LEU A 140 14.64 4.34 -10.00
CA LEU A 140 13.62 5.36 -9.73
C LEU A 140 14.07 6.75 -10.21
N LYS A 141 15.29 7.16 -9.85
CA LYS A 141 15.86 8.44 -10.30
C LYS A 141 15.97 8.53 -11.81
N SER A 142 16.40 7.45 -12.47
CA SER A 142 16.50 7.41 -13.94
C SER A 142 15.14 7.59 -14.60
N GLN A 143 14.10 6.96 -14.03
CA GLN A 143 12.72 7.13 -14.49
C GLN A 143 12.26 8.60 -14.35
N ASP A 144 12.57 9.25 -13.24
CA ASP A 144 12.20 10.66 -13.00
C ASP A 144 12.93 11.62 -13.94
N TYR A 145 14.24 11.43 -14.17
CA TYR A 145 14.98 12.21 -15.15
C TYR A 145 14.41 12.07 -16.56
N LEU A 146 14.04 10.85 -16.96
CA LEU A 146 13.46 10.62 -18.28
C LEU A 146 12.10 11.31 -18.43
N LYS A 147 11.23 11.26 -17.40
CA LYS A 147 9.96 12.01 -17.40
C LYS A 147 10.21 13.51 -17.58
N ILE A 148 11.18 14.08 -16.87
CA ILE A 148 11.53 15.51 -16.98
C ILE A 148 11.98 15.85 -18.40
N ILE A 149 12.84 15.02 -19.00
CA ILE A 149 13.32 15.19 -20.38
C ILE A 149 12.13 15.15 -21.36
N ILE A 150 11.22 14.20 -21.19
CA ILE A 150 10.02 14.07 -22.04
C ILE A 150 9.13 15.32 -21.91
N VAL A 151 8.85 15.78 -20.68
CA VAL A 151 8.05 16.99 -20.44
C VAL A 151 8.71 18.21 -21.10
N PHE A 152 10.04 18.34 -20.98
CA PHE A 152 10.78 19.42 -21.62
C PHE A 152 10.66 19.36 -23.16
N MET A 153 10.82 18.18 -23.77
CA MET A 153 10.65 18.00 -25.21
C MET A 153 9.22 18.34 -25.67
N ILE A 154 8.20 17.95 -24.90
CA ILE A 154 6.79 18.28 -25.18
C ILE A 154 6.58 19.79 -25.14
N LEU A 155 7.11 20.49 -24.14
CA LEU A 155 6.97 21.95 -24.03
C LEU A 155 7.66 22.68 -25.18
N VAL A 156 8.92 22.33 -25.48
CA VAL A 156 9.67 22.92 -26.61
C VAL A 156 8.98 22.62 -27.94
N GLY A 157 8.55 21.37 -28.15
CA GLY A 157 7.83 20.97 -29.35
C GLY A 157 6.50 21.72 -29.52
N SER A 158 5.76 21.93 -28.42
CA SER A 158 4.50 22.70 -28.44
C SER A 158 4.72 24.16 -28.82
N VAL A 159 5.76 24.82 -28.30
CA VAL A 159 6.11 26.21 -28.64
C VAL A 159 6.57 26.33 -30.10
N LEU A 160 7.47 25.45 -30.55
CA LEU A 160 7.95 25.45 -31.95
C LEU A 160 6.82 25.19 -32.95
N SER A 161 5.91 24.26 -32.62
CA SER A 161 4.71 23.98 -33.42
C SER A 161 3.78 25.19 -33.51
N THR A 162 3.60 25.92 -32.40
CA THR A 162 2.80 27.17 -32.36
C THR A 162 3.39 28.26 -33.28
N LEU A 163 4.72 28.31 -33.41
CA LEU A 163 5.43 29.22 -34.31
C LEU A 163 5.55 28.70 -35.75
N GLN A 164 4.89 27.59 -36.08
CA GLN A 164 4.96 26.88 -37.37
C GLN A 164 6.38 26.40 -37.76
N ILE A 165 7.29 26.28 -36.79
CA ILE A 165 8.64 25.77 -37.00
C ILE A 165 8.61 24.24 -36.86
N MET A 166 8.42 23.55 -37.99
CA MET A 166 8.24 22.09 -38.05
C MET A 166 9.55 21.27 -37.94
N THR A 167 10.68 21.91 -37.67
CA THR A 167 12.01 21.28 -37.67
C THR A 167 12.13 20.12 -36.68
N LEU A 168 11.49 20.21 -35.51
CA LEU A 168 11.52 19.15 -34.50
C LEU A 168 10.66 17.93 -34.89
N LEU A 169 9.51 18.17 -35.53
CA LEU A 169 8.60 17.13 -36.01
C LEU A 169 9.19 16.36 -37.20
N ASN A 170 9.95 17.05 -38.07
CA ASN A 170 10.58 16.43 -39.23
C ASN A 170 11.78 15.52 -38.88
N ILE A 171 12.38 15.70 -37.69
CA ILE A 171 13.49 14.86 -37.20
C ILE A 171 12.97 13.60 -36.49
N LEU A 172 11.79 13.68 -35.88
CA LEU A 172 11.13 12.52 -35.30
C LEU A 172 10.52 11.68 -36.42
N PRO A 173 10.70 10.34 -36.41
CA PRO A 173 10.12 9.49 -37.45
C PRO A 173 8.60 9.58 -37.38
N THR A 174 8.00 10.28 -38.33
CA THR A 174 6.58 10.22 -38.61
C THR A 174 6.29 8.84 -39.20
N LYS A 175 5.43 8.06 -38.54
CA LYS A 175 4.84 6.88 -39.17
C LYS A 175 3.96 7.29 -40.34
#